data_AF-A0A3M1QH56-F1
#
_entry.id   AF-A0A3M1QH56-F1
#
_cell.length_a   1.000
_cell.length_b   1.000
_cell.length_c   1.000
_cell.angle_alpha   90.00
_cell.angle_beta   90.00
_cell.angle_gamma   90.00
#
_symmetry.space_group_name_H-M   'P 1'
#
loop_
_entity.id
_entity.type
_entity.pdbx_description
1 polymer ?
#
loop_
_entity_poly.entity_id
_entity_poly.type
_entity_poly.pdbx_seq_one_letter_code
_entity_poly.pdbx_strand_id
1 'polypeptide(L)'
;MSVRKLRVVTFLAPSMEKIYRYTMDYAGRQLGYEMEFVVGEVYEDVFDADLSFICGLPYVLRTAPRLEPSPIEALVAPVLQGE
;
A
#
# COMPACT_ATOMS: atom_id res chain seq x y z
N MET A 1 0.08 -17.49 20.62
CA MET A 1 0.92 -16.41 20.08
C MET A 1 -0.02 -15.40 19.43
N SER A 2 0.07 -14.11 19.79
CA SER A 2 -0.75 -13.08 19.14
C SER A 2 -0.30 -12.95 17.69
N VAL A 3 -1.18 -13.21 16.73
CA VAL A 3 -0.91 -12.87 15.32
C VAL A 3 -0.79 -11.35 15.26
N ARG A 4 0.31 -10.84 14.68
CA ARG A 4 0.45 -9.41 14.44
C ARG A 4 -0.33 -9.06 13.19
N LYS A 5 -1.09 -7.98 13.25
CA LYS A 5 -1.94 -7.50 12.15
C LYS A 5 -1.28 -6.30 11.50
N LEU A 6 -1.25 -6.25 10.17
CA LEU A 6 -0.82 -5.10 9.40
C LEU A 6 -2.02 -4.49 8.68
N ARG A 7 -2.13 -3.16 8.75
CA ARG A 7 -3.15 -2.39 8.07
C ARG A 7 -2.69 -2.05 6.65
N VAL A 8 -3.47 -2.52 5.68
CA VAL A 8 -3.26 -2.27 4.25
C VAL A 8 -4.34 -1.31 3.76
N VAL A 9 -3.94 -0.14 3.30
CA VAL A 9 -4.85 0.85 2.69
C VAL A 9 -4.73 0.83 1.17
N THR A 10 -5.87 1.00 0.49
CA THR A 10 -5.94 1.04 -0.97
C THR A 10 -6.95 2.08 -1.46
N PHE A 11 -6.60 2.85 -2.50
CA PHE A 11 -7.44 3.95 -3.07
C PHE A 11 -8.02 3.59 -4.44
N LEU A 12 -8.30 2.30 -4.60
CA LEU A 12 -8.31 1.65 -5.89
C LEU A 12 -9.48 1.96 -6.81
N ALA A 13 -9.25 1.77 -8.10
CA ALA A 13 -10.30 1.37 -9.03
C ALA A 13 -10.84 -0.03 -8.62
N PRO A 14 -12.17 -0.24 -8.49
CA PRO A 14 -12.76 -1.48 -7.98
C PRO A 14 -12.29 -2.78 -8.68
N SER A 15 -11.88 -2.69 -9.95
CA SER A 15 -11.38 -3.82 -10.73
C SER A 15 -10.09 -4.45 -10.18
N MET A 16 -9.30 -3.70 -9.42
CA MET A 16 -7.98 -4.14 -8.92
C MET A 16 -8.03 -4.78 -7.52
N GLU A 17 -9.17 -4.70 -6.82
CA GLU A 17 -9.27 -5.13 -5.42
C GLU A 17 -8.83 -6.59 -5.24
N LYS A 18 -9.29 -7.48 -6.13
CA LYS A 18 -8.96 -8.91 -6.09
C LYS A 18 -7.46 -9.17 -6.19
N ILE A 19 -6.77 -8.41 -7.04
CA ILE A 19 -5.32 -8.54 -7.25
C ILE A 19 -4.58 -8.10 -5.99
N TYR A 20 -4.94 -6.94 -5.43
CA TYR A 20 -4.25 -6.41 -4.26
C TYR A 20 -4.49 -7.27 -3.03
N ARG A 21 -5.73 -7.75 -2.84
CA ARG A 21 -6.10 -8.72 -1.80
C ARG A 21 -5.25 -9.97 -1.90
N TYR A 22 -5.20 -10.59 -3.08
CA TYR A 22 -4.38 -11.77 -3.31
C TYR A 22 -2.89 -11.52 -2.99
N THR A 23 -2.34 -10.38 -3.40
CA THR A 23 -0.93 -10.02 -3.17
C THR A 23 -0.62 -9.90 -1.68
N MET A 24 -1.42 -9.20 -0.88
CA MET A 24 -1.11 -9.11 0.56
C MET A 24 -1.47 -10.37 1.32
N ASP A 25 -2.52 -11.11 0.95
CA ASP A 25 -2.78 -12.42 1.56
C ASP A 25 -1.59 -13.36 1.37
N TYR A 26 -0.97 -13.32 0.18
CA TYR A 26 0.29 -14.03 -0.07
C TYR A 26 1.43 -13.50 0.81
N ALA A 27 1.64 -12.18 0.85
CA ALA A 27 2.69 -11.57 1.68
C ALA A 27 2.52 -11.90 3.17
N GLY A 28 1.29 -11.87 3.69
CA GLY A 28 0.97 -12.16 5.09
C GLY A 28 1.27 -13.60 5.46
N ARG A 29 1.00 -14.56 4.57
CA ARG A 29 1.42 -15.96 4.75
C ARG A 29 2.94 -16.10 4.79
N GLN A 30 3.68 -15.35 3.97
CA GLN A 30 5.15 -15.42 3.95
C GLN A 30 5.78 -14.77 5.18
N LEU A 31 5.19 -13.68 5.68
CA LEU A 31 5.74 -12.89 6.77
C LEU A 31 5.19 -13.28 8.16
N GLY A 32 4.13 -14.09 8.23
CA GLY A 32 3.47 -14.47 9.47
C GLY A 32 2.58 -13.38 10.07
N TYR A 33 1.98 -12.53 9.23
CA TYR A 33 1.08 -11.44 9.63
C TYR A 33 -0.33 -11.64 9.06
N GLU A 34 -1.33 -11.22 9.82
CA GLU A 34 -2.70 -11.02 9.31
C GLU A 34 -2.76 -9.68 8.57
N MET A 35 -3.43 -9.64 7.42
CA MET A 35 -3.58 -8.43 6.62
C MET A 35 -4.99 -7.87 6.76
N GLU A 36 -5.11 -6.66 7.31
CA GLU A 36 -6.35 -5.92 7.36
C GLU A 36 -6.47 -5.01 6.13
N PHE A 37 -7.36 -5.36 5.20
CA PHE A 37 -7.62 -4.52 4.03
C PHE A 37 -8.67 -3.47 4.31
N VAL A 38 -8.33 -2.21 4.02
CA VAL A 38 -9.22 -1.05 4.11
C VAL A 38 -9.18 -0.28 2.80
N VAL A 39 -10.37 0.11 2.32
CA VAL A 39 -10.49 1.06 1.23
C VAL A 39 -10.39 2.46 1.82
N GLY A 40 -9.36 3.21 1.42
CA GLY A 40 -9.17 4.59 1.87
C GLY A 40 -10.15 5.54 1.19
N GLU A 41 -10.53 6.60 1.90
CA GLU A 41 -11.42 7.65 1.41
C GLU A 41 -10.64 8.89 0.96
N VAL A 42 -9.51 9.17 1.62
CA VAL A 42 -8.64 10.32 1.35
C VAL A 42 -7.18 9.90 1.36
N TYR A 43 -6.33 10.52 0.54
CA TYR A 43 -4.92 10.09 0.41
C TYR A 43 -4.10 10.24 1.69
N GLU A 44 -4.57 11.03 2.67
CA GLU A 44 -4.02 11.11 4.02
C GLU A 44 -4.05 9.77 4.77
N ASP A 45 -4.97 8.87 4.44
CA ASP A 45 -5.12 7.55 5.09
C ASP A 45 -3.85 6.68 4.96
N VAL A 46 -2.93 7.01 4.05
CA VAL A 46 -1.64 6.33 3.92
C VAL A 46 -0.72 6.51 5.12
N PHE A 47 -0.87 7.61 5.85
CA PHE A 47 0.01 7.91 6.99
C PHE A 47 -0.34 7.07 8.23
N ASP A 48 -1.55 6.51 8.26
CA ASP A 48 -2.04 5.62 9.32
C ASP A 48 -1.96 4.13 8.92
N ALA A 49 -1.32 3.82 7.79
CA ALA A 49 -1.22 2.47 7.24
C ALA A 49 0.20 1.90 7.40
N ASP A 50 0.30 0.58 7.59
CA ASP A 50 1.59 -0.12 7.53
C ASP A 50 2.04 -0.30 6.07
N LEU A 51 1.07 -0.54 5.18
CA LEU A 51 1.27 -0.76 3.74
C LEU A 51 0.17 -0.04 2.96
N SER A 52 0.51 0.49 1.78
CA SER A 52 -0.46 1.14 0.91
C SER A 52 -0.24 0.83 -0.56
N PHE A 53 -1.34 0.58 -1.27
CA PHE A 53 -1.35 0.68 -2.73
C PHE A 53 -1.77 2.09 -3.13
N ILE A 54 -0.80 2.88 -3.58
CA ILE A 54 -0.97 4.28 -3.96
C ILE A 54 -0.57 4.50 -5.42
N CYS A 55 -1.34 5.30 -6.14
CA CYS A 55 -0.97 5.69 -7.51
C CYS A 55 0.27 6.61 -7.49
N GLY A 56 1.05 6.60 -8.58
CA GLY A 56 2.32 7.32 -8.64
C GLY A 56 2.20 8.83 -8.41
N LEU A 57 1.18 9.50 -8.96
CA LEU A 57 0.99 10.94 -8.76
C LEU A 57 0.67 11.29 -7.29
N PRO A 58 -0.33 10.69 -6.63
CA PRO A 58 -0.53 10.86 -5.19
C PRO A 58 0.71 10.57 -4.35
N TYR A 59 1.46 9.50 -4.66
CA TYR A 59 2.72 9.20 -3.98
C TYR A 59 3.70 10.37 -4.07
N VAL A 60 4.01 10.84 -5.28
CA VAL A 60 4.96 11.96 -5.48
C VAL A 60 4.48 13.24 -4.79
N LEU A 61 3.18 13.55 -4.81
CA LEU A 61 2.66 14.74 -4.12
C LEU A 61 2.82 14.67 -2.60
N ARG A 62 2.93 13.47 -2.02
CA ARG A 62 3.11 13.25 -0.57
C ARG A 62 4.57 12.98 -0.17
N THR A 63 5.42 12.60 -1.11
CA THR A 63 6.87 12.34 -0.91
C THR A 63 7.79 13.35 -1.60
N ALA A 64 7.25 14.38 -2.25
CA ALA A 64 8.01 15.43 -2.90
C ALA A 64 9.04 16.05 -1.92
N PRO A 65 10.21 16.53 -2.40
CA PRO A 65 11.47 16.69 -1.66
C PRO A 65 11.51 17.80 -0.58
N ARG A 66 10.36 18.18 -0.02
CA ARG A 66 10.23 19.17 1.05
C ARG A 66 10.04 18.54 2.44
N LEU A 67 9.92 17.21 2.53
CA LEU A 67 9.75 16.47 3.78
C LEU A 67 10.86 15.42 3.90
N GLU A 68 11.89 15.75 4.67
CA GLU A 68 12.96 14.82 5.06
C GLU A 68 12.90 14.63 6.59
N PRO A 69 12.74 13.41 7.11
CA PRO A 69 12.55 12.15 6.36
C PRO A 69 11.16 12.04 5.72
N SER A 70 11.06 11.40 4.55
CA SER A 70 9.77 11.09 3.93
C SER A 70 8.95 10.19 4.86
N PRO A 71 7.69 10.52 5.16
CA PRO A 71 6.84 9.70 6.03
C PRO A 71 6.44 8.35 5.41
N ILE A 72 6.64 8.17 4.10
CA ILE A 72 6.31 6.94 3.37
C ILE A 72 7.45 6.56 2.42
N GLU A 73 7.68 5.25 2.25
CA GLU A 73 8.71 4.67 1.39
C GLU A 73 8.08 3.83 0.27
N ALA A 74 8.61 3.93 -0.95
CA ALA A 74 8.20 3.07 -2.05
C ALA A 74 8.88 1.68 -1.94
N LEU A 75 8.08 0.64 -1.73
CA LEU A 75 8.58 -0.75 -1.67
C LEU A 75 8.77 -1.38 -3.06
N VAL A 76 7.77 -1.24 -3.93
CA VAL A 76 7.76 -1.82 -5.26
C VAL A 76 6.76 -1.08 -6.16
N ALA A 77 7.05 -1.03 -7.46
CA ALA A 77 6.12 -0.60 -8.49
C ALA A 77 6.21 -1.54 -9.69
N PRO A 78 5.10 -1.86 -10.37
CA PRO A 78 5.16 -2.63 -11.61
C PRO A 78 5.95 -1.85 -12.66
N VAL A 79 6.95 -2.50 -13.25
CA VAL A 79 7.65 -1.96 -14.42
C VAL A 79 6.82 -2.33 -15.65
N LEU A 80 6.17 -1.35 -16.26
CA LEU A 80 5.55 -1.53 -17.56
C LEU A 80 6.66 -1.63 -18.61
N GLN A 81 6.90 -2.83 -19.13
CA GLN A 81 7.69 -3.00 -20.36
C GLN A 81 6.75 -2.78 -21.54
N GLY A 82 7.00 -1.72 -22.31
CA GLY A 82 6.38 -1.55 -23.63
C GLY A 82 7.05 -2.44 -24.67
N GLU A 83 6.33 -2.73 -25.76
CA GLU A 83 6.95 -3.07 -27.05
C GLU A 83 7.39 -1.80 -27.78
#